data_AF-A0A920AYW0-F1
#
_entry.id   AF-A0A920AYW0-F1
#
_cell.length_a   1.000
_cell.length_b   1.000
_cell.length_c   1.000
_cell.angle_alpha   90.00
_cell.angle_beta   90.00
_cell.angle_gamma   90.00
#
_symmetry.space_group_name_H-M   'P 1'
#
loop_
_entity.id
_entity.type
_entity.pdbx_description
1 polymer ?
#
loop_
_entity_poly.entity_id
_entity_poly.type
_entity_poly.pdbx_seq_one_letter_code
_entity_poly.pdbx_strand_id
1 'polypeptide(L)' 'MNEMTQKEALEFGKSGQNLTLTIENSPKPIIAAVNGFALGGGCEISLACHIRVASESAQFGQPEVLLGFCLDGVAPTPT' A
#
# COMPACT_ATOMS: atom_id res chain seq x y z
N MET A 1 -16.07 13.52 7.55
CA MET A 1 -14.62 13.50 7.23
C MET A 1 -14.02 14.60 8.09
N ASN A 2 -13.19 14.29 9.09
CA ASN A 2 -12.55 15.32 9.90
C ASN A 2 -11.70 16.23 9.00
N GLU A 3 -11.69 17.53 9.26
CA GLU A 3 -10.79 18.45 8.57
C GLU A 3 -9.34 18.11 8.95
N MET A 4 -8.56 17.62 7.99
CA MET A 4 -7.12 17.43 8.13
C MET A 4 -6.40 18.61 7.48
N THR A 5 -5.39 19.14 8.16
CA THR A 5 -4.47 20.12 7.56
C THR A 5 -3.59 19.45 6.50
N GLN A 6 -3.04 20.24 5.58
CA GLN A 6 -2.10 19.72 4.57
C GLN A 6 -0.90 19.00 5.19
N LYS A 7 -0.41 19.51 6.33
CA LYS A 7 0.71 18.91 7.06
C LYS A 7 0.34 17.54 7.62
N GLU A 8 -0.85 17.41 8.22
CA GLU A 8 -1.33 16.14 8.75
C GLU A 8 -1.58 15.11 7.64
N ALA A 9 -2.11 15.54 6.50
CA ALA A 9 -2.28 14.68 5.33
C ALA A 9 -0.94 14.15 4.79
N LEU A 10 0.09 15.01 4.72
CA LEU A 10 1.43 14.61 4.30
C LEU A 10 2.05 13.59 5.27
N GLU A 11 1.97 13.84 6.56
CA GLU A 11 2.52 12.93 7.57
C GLU A 11 1.79 11.58 7.59
N PHE A 12 0.49 11.58 7.34
CA PHE A 12 -0.29 10.35 7.15
C PHE A 12 0.21 9.55 5.94
N GLY A 13 0.41 10.20 4.78
CA GLY A 13 0.94 9.55 3.59
C GLY A 13 2.33 8.93 3.81
N LYS A 14 3.24 9.66 4.46
CA LYS A 14 4.56 9.16 4.84
C LYS A 14 4.50 7.97 5.79
N SER A 15 3.56 7.98 6.74
CA SER A 15 3.37 6.87 7.67
C SER A 15 3.00 5.59 6.92
N GLY A 16 2.10 5.68 5.92
CA GLY A 16 1.76 4.57 5.04
C GLY A 16 2.96 4.05 4.23
N GLN A 17 3.75 4.95 3.64
CA GLN A 17 4.97 4.57 2.89
C GLN A 17 6.01 3.88 3.79
N ASN A 18 6.19 4.36 5.01
CA ASN A 18 7.13 3.75 5.94
C ASN A 18 6.68 2.33 6.36
N LEU A 19 5.36 2.10 6.47
CA LEU A 19 4.82 0.77 6.72
C LEU A 19 5.19 -0.19 5.58
N THR A 20 4.97 0.19 4.32
CA THR A 20 5.28 -0.68 3.18
C THR A 20 6.79 -0.94 3.06
N LEU A 21 7.63 0.08 3.30
CA LEU A 21 9.09 -0.08 3.34
C LEU A 21 9.53 -1.03 4.46
N THR A 22 8.89 -0.97 5.62
CA THR A 22 9.19 -1.86 6.75
C THR A 22 8.84 -3.31 6.41
N ILE A 23 7.73 -3.54 5.69
CA ILE A 23 7.32 -4.87 5.24
C ILE A 23 8.31 -5.40 4.20
N GLU A 24 8.63 -4.61 3.20
CA GLU A 24 9.54 -4.98 2.10
C GLU A 24 10.96 -5.31 2.60
N ASN A 25 11.48 -4.53 3.55
CA ASN A 25 12.82 -4.71 4.11
C ASN A 25 12.85 -5.64 5.33
N SER A 26 11.76 -6.35 5.62
CA SER A 26 11.71 -7.19 6.80
C SER A 26 12.67 -8.38 6.68
N PRO A 27 13.47 -8.69 7.71
CA PRO A 27 14.34 -9.86 7.69
C PRO A 27 13.55 -11.19 7.78
N LYS A 28 12.25 -11.11 8.08
CA LYS A 28 11.35 -12.27 8.14
C LYS A 28 10.41 -12.24 6.93
N PRO A 29 10.14 -13.39 6.29
CA PRO A 29 9.18 -13.44 5.19
C PRO A 29 7.78 -13.10 5.70
N ILE A 30 7.14 -12.15 5.01
CA ILE A 30 5.76 -11.70 5.27
C ILE A 30 4.89 -12.18 4.11
N ILE A 31 3.78 -12.84 4.44
CA ILE A 31 2.86 -13.45 3.48
C ILE A 31 1.52 -12.69 3.54
N ALA A 32 1.08 -12.16 2.40
CA ALA A 32 -0.26 -11.63 2.23
C ALA A 32 -1.21 -12.74 1.79
N ALA A 33 -2.14 -13.13 2.66
CA ALA A 33 -3.25 -14.02 2.33
C ALA A 33 -4.48 -13.19 1.92
N VAL A 34 -4.84 -13.23 0.64
CA VAL A 34 -5.88 -12.39 0.04
C VAL A 34 -7.08 -13.24 -0.35
N ASN A 35 -8.19 -13.05 0.33
CA ASN A 35 -9.45 -13.75 0.09
C ASN A 35 -10.57 -12.79 -0.35
N GLY A 36 -10.34 -12.07 -1.45
CA GLY A 36 -11.25 -11.04 -1.95
C GLY A 36 -10.51 -9.80 -2.43
N PHE A 37 -11.05 -8.62 -2.15
CA PHE A 37 -10.54 -7.37 -2.69
C PHE A 37 -9.32 -6.85 -1.92
N ALA A 38 -8.20 -6.66 -2.63
CA ALA A 38 -7.04 -5.89 -2.21
C ALA A 38 -6.94 -4.67 -3.14
N LEU A 39 -7.64 -3.59 -2.77
CA LEU A 39 -7.70 -2.35 -3.56
C LEU A 39 -6.97 -1.22 -2.83
N GLY A 40 -6.34 -0.31 -3.58
CA GLY A 40 -5.70 0.87 -3.02
C GLY A 40 -4.51 0.55 -2.12
N GLY A 41 -4.48 1.17 -0.95
CA GLY A 41 -3.48 0.87 0.08
C GLY A 41 -3.43 -0.62 0.47
N GLY A 42 -4.54 -1.35 0.35
CA GLY A 42 -4.54 -2.81 0.54
C GLY A 42 -3.79 -3.55 -0.58
N CYS A 43 -3.86 -3.05 -1.81
CA CYS A 43 -3.06 -3.54 -2.94
C CYS A 43 -1.57 -3.26 -2.71
N GLU A 44 -1.22 -2.07 -2.23
CA GLU A 44 0.16 -1.65 -1.97
C GLU A 44 0.83 -2.46 -0.86
N ILE A 45 0.12 -2.68 0.25
CA ILE A 45 0.59 -3.54 1.33
C ILE A 45 0.81 -4.98 0.81
N SER A 46 -0.11 -5.49 0.00
CA SER A 46 0.03 -6.81 -0.61
C SER A 46 1.24 -6.89 -1.54
N LEU A 47 1.53 -5.83 -2.29
CA LEU A 47 2.70 -5.73 -3.17
C LEU A 47 4.01 -5.69 -2.39
N ALA A 48 4.05 -4.99 -1.25
CA ALA A 48 5.22 -4.94 -0.37
C ALA A 48 5.54 -6.29 0.31
N CYS A 49 4.56 -7.18 0.46
CA CYS A 49 4.77 -8.52 1.01
C CYS A 49 5.61 -9.41 0.07
N HIS A 50 6.46 -10.23 0.67
CA HIS A 50 7.36 -11.16 -0.02
C HIS A 50 6.62 -12.24 -0.81
N ILE A 51 5.50 -12.73 -0.27
CA ILE A 51 4.67 -13.75 -0.90
C ILE A 51 3.21 -13.31 -0.83
N ARG A 52 2.47 -13.56 -1.91
CA ARG A 52 1.02 -13.39 -1.98
C ARG A 52 0.37 -14.74 -2.22
N VAL A 53 -0.60 -15.10 -1.39
CA VAL A 53 -1.48 -16.26 -1.56
C VAL A 53 -2.88 -15.73 -1.82
N ALA A 54 -3.39 -15.95 -3.02
CA ALA A 54 -4.67 -15.41 -3.48
C ALA A 54 -5.72 -16.53 -3.61
N SER A 55 -6.94 -16.28 -3.13
CA SER A 55 -8.10 -17.10 -3.47
C SER A 55 -8.52 -16.89 -4.93
N GLU A 56 -9.35 -17.78 -5.47
CA GLU A 56 -9.95 -17.60 -6.80
C GLU A 56 -10.82 -16.33 -6.90
N SER A 57 -11.36 -15.86 -5.77
CA SER A 57 -12.15 -14.64 -5.66
C SER A 57 -11.30 -13.38 -5.47
N ALA A 58 -9.98 -13.50 -5.39
CA ALA A 58 -9.10 -12.38 -5.10
C ALA A 58 -9.05 -11.39 -6.27
N GLN A 59 -9.15 -10.10 -5.96
CA GLN A 59 -9.09 -9.02 -6.92
C GLN A 59 -8.15 -7.93 -6.42
N PHE A 60 -7.19 -7.56 -7.27
CA PHE A 60 -6.19 -6.53 -6.99
C PHE A 60 -6.43 -5.33 -7.90
N GLY A 61 -6.22 -4.13 -7.41
CA GLY A 61 -6.41 -2.94 -8.23
C GLY A 61 -6.12 -1.63 -7.51
N GLN A 62 -5.86 -0.60 -8.30
CA GLN A 62 -5.65 0.77 -7.85
C GLN A 62 -6.76 1.65 -8.44
N PRO A 63 -8.00 1.58 -7.93
CA PRO A 63 -9.12 2.40 -8.43
C PRO A 63 -8.96 3.89 -8.12
N GLU A 64 -8.01 4.27 -7.28
CA GLU A 64 -7.72 5.65 -6.84
C GLU A 64 -7.41 6.59 -8.00
N VAL A 65 -6.80 6.06 -9.07
CA VAL A 65 -6.55 6.83 -10.30
C VAL A 65 -7.84 7.39 -10.89
N LEU A 66 -8.97 6.71 -10.69
CA LEU A 66 -10.29 7.18 -11.15
C LEU A 66 -10.81 8.35 -10.30
N LEU A 67 -10.29 8.50 -9.09
CA LEU A 67 -10.64 9.58 -8.16
C LEU A 67 -9.64 10.76 -8.26
N GLY A 68 -8.66 10.67 -9.16
CA GLY A 68 -7.71 11.75 -9.45
C GLY A 68 -6.51 11.82 -8.51
N PHE A 69 -6.23 10.75 -7.75
CA PHE A 69 -5.04 10.66 -6.91
C PHE A 69 -4.28 9.36 -7.14
N CYS A 70 -2.95 9.45 -7.11
CA CYS A 70 -2.05 8.31 -7.17
C CYS A 70 -1.45 8.07 -5.79
N LEU A 71 -1.44 6.81 -5.35
CA LEU A 71 -0.91 6.39 -4.05
C LEU A 71 0.53 5.87 -4.13
N ASP A 72 1.07 5.65 -5.35
CA ASP A 72 2.41 5.09 -5.59
C ASP A 72 3.52 6.08 -5.21
N GLY A 73 3.72 6.22 -3.91
CA GLY A 73 4.74 7.03 -3.30
C GLY A 73 6.07 6.29 -3.11
N VAL A 74 6.46 5.40 -4.02
CA VAL A 74 7.86 4.96 -4.06
C VAL A 74 8.66 6.16 -4.53
N ALA A 75 9.12 6.98 -3.57
CA ALA A 75 10.17 7.93 -3.84
C ALA A 75 11.31 7.18 -4.53
N PRO A 76 11.89 7.70 -5.62
CA PRO A 76 13.03 7.05 -6.26
C PRO A 76 14.07 6.79 -5.16
N THR A 77 14.34 5.52 -4.88
CA THR A 77 15.45 5.16 -4.01
C THR A 77 16.70 5.72 -4.67
N PRO A 78 17.50 6.54 -3.97
CA PRO A 78 18.78 6.98 -4.51
C PRO A 78 19.65 5.72 -4.61
N THR A 79 19.78 5.21 -5.83
CA THR A 79 20.91 4.38 -6.25
C THR A 79 21.97 5.29 -6.83
#